data_AF-A0A523TPC7-F1
#
_entry.id   AF-A0A523TPC7-F1
#
_cell.length_a   1.000
_cell.length_b   1.000
_cell.length_c   1.000
_cell.angle_alpha   90.00
_cell.angle_beta   90.00
_cell.angle_gamma   90.00
#
_symmetry.space_group_name_H-M   'P 1'
#
loop_
_entity.id
_entity.type
_entity.pdbx_description
1 polymer ?
#
loop_
_entity_poly.entity_id
_entity_poly.type
_entity_poly.pdbx_seq_one_letter_code
_entity_poly.pdbx_strand_id
1 'polypeptide(L)'
;MNFREERPEIAGKVIFEEKFASTRDAKNSFLEEALYKLREEAGLSLANSLDARLVLDELIGNAIDHGNKGDVSKHVTVTLYSVDGGWVATVEDEGGGFDPKDLKTDFDAIELTAPSGRGLALVEMYAKGLTFFNGGRGACVRFSTEQHV
;
A
#
# COMPACT_ATOMS: atom_id res chain seq x y z
N MET A 1 -4.72 11.72 4.02
CA MET A 1 -4.71 11.29 2.61
C MET A 1 -4.34 12.44 1.65
N ASN A 2 -3.49 12.17 0.65
CA ASN A 2 -3.07 13.10 -0.41
C ASN A 2 -3.27 12.48 -1.81
N PHE A 3 -3.26 13.31 -2.85
CA PHE A 3 -3.41 12.88 -4.24
C PHE A 3 -2.39 13.57 -5.14
N ARG A 4 -1.84 12.82 -6.10
CA ARG A 4 -0.89 13.31 -7.12
C ARG A 4 -1.26 12.80 -8.50
N GLU A 5 -0.86 13.52 -9.53
CA GLU A 5 -1.02 13.05 -10.91
C GLU A 5 -0.03 11.92 -11.21
N GLU A 6 1.22 12.08 -10.77
CA GLU A 6 2.31 11.15 -11.03
C GLU A 6 2.82 10.46 -9.76
N ARG A 7 3.46 9.30 -9.95
CA ARG A 7 4.14 8.56 -8.89
C ARG A 7 5.13 9.47 -8.16
N PRO A 8 5.12 9.51 -6.81
CA PRO A 8 6.08 10.30 -6.06
C PRO A 8 7.52 9.86 -6.35
N GLU A 9 8.43 10.82 -6.53
CA GLU A 9 9.86 10.53 -6.47
C GLU A 9 10.25 10.16 -5.04
N ILE A 10 10.89 9.00 -4.88
CA ILE A 10 11.30 8.48 -3.58
C ILE A 10 12.82 8.52 -3.51
N ALA A 11 13.35 9.42 -2.68
CA ALA A 11 14.77 9.49 -2.37
C ALA A 11 15.16 8.35 -1.42
N GLY A 12 15.36 7.15 -1.97
CA GLY A 12 15.70 5.94 -1.24
C GLY A 12 16.23 4.83 -2.14
N LYS A 13 16.82 3.79 -1.55
CA LYS A 13 17.26 2.60 -2.26
C LYS A 13 16.05 1.70 -2.51
N VAL A 14 15.80 1.31 -3.76
CA VAL A 14 14.87 0.21 -4.06
C VAL A 14 15.46 -1.08 -3.49
N ILE A 15 14.74 -1.71 -2.56
CA ILE A 15 15.16 -2.99 -1.93
C ILE A 15 14.36 -4.18 -2.45
N PHE A 16 13.18 -3.93 -3.01
CA PHE A 16 12.34 -4.97 -3.59
C PHE A 16 11.39 -4.34 -4.60
N GLU A 17 11.27 -4.94 -5.78
CA GLU A 17 10.25 -4.59 -6.75
C GLU A 17 9.74 -5.88 -7.38
N GLU A 18 8.42 -6.09 -7.33
CA GLU A 18 7.81 -7.26 -7.92
C GLU A 18 6.50 -6.89 -8.62
N LYS A 19 6.27 -7.54 -9.75
CA LYS A 19 5.00 -7.53 -10.46
C LYS A 19 4.45 -8.95 -10.46
N PHE A 20 3.29 -9.15 -9.85
CA PHE A 20 2.69 -10.46 -9.68
C PHE A 20 1.22 -10.46 -10.10
N ALA A 21 0.70 -11.65 -10.43
CA ALA A 21 -0.69 -11.82 -10.86
C ALA A 21 -1.65 -11.33 -9.78
N SER A 22 -2.76 -10.71 -10.18
CA SER A 22 -3.76 -10.12 -9.29
C SER A 22 -4.61 -11.18 -8.57
N THR A 23 -3.98 -11.99 -7.73
CA THR A 23 -4.58 -13.11 -7.00
C THR A 23 -4.17 -13.09 -5.53
N ARG A 24 -5.00 -13.68 -4.66
CA ARG A 24 -4.73 -13.76 -3.22
C ARG A 24 -3.54 -14.65 -2.89
N ASP A 25 -3.32 -15.70 -3.67
CA ASP A 25 -2.18 -16.60 -3.47
C ASP A 25 -0.87 -15.88 -3.75
N ALA A 26 -0.78 -15.15 -4.88
CA ALA A 26 0.38 -14.35 -5.21
C ALA A 26 0.63 -13.23 -4.18
N LYS A 27 -0.43 -12.57 -3.69
CA LYS A 27 -0.35 -11.60 -2.59
C LYS A 27 0.30 -12.21 -1.35
N ASN A 28 -0.14 -13.39 -0.91
CA ASN A 28 0.38 -14.03 0.30
C ASN A 28 1.87 -14.38 0.16
N SER A 29 2.29 -14.91 -0.99
CA SER A 29 3.70 -15.16 -1.28
C SER A 29 4.53 -13.87 -1.26
N PHE A 30 4.03 -12.81 -1.90
CA PHE A 30 4.68 -11.50 -1.90
C PHE A 30 4.84 -10.95 -0.47
N LEU A 31 3.80 -11.01 0.37
CA LEU A 31 3.83 -10.43 1.72
C LEU A 31 4.91 -11.04 2.60
N GLU A 32 5.11 -12.35 2.54
CA GLU A 32 6.15 -13.03 3.33
C GLU A 32 7.55 -12.58 2.89
N GLU A 33 7.80 -12.48 1.58
CA GLU A 33 9.08 -12.01 1.04
C GLU A 33 9.32 -10.52 1.32
N ALA A 34 8.30 -9.69 1.13
CA ALA A 34 8.32 -8.26 1.42
C ALA A 34 8.72 -7.98 2.88
N LEU A 35 8.09 -8.67 3.84
CA LEU A 35 8.41 -8.50 5.26
C LEU A 35 9.82 -8.97 5.59
N TYR A 36 10.29 -10.05 4.96
CA TYR A 36 11.67 -10.48 5.09
C TYR A 36 12.65 -9.41 4.58
N LYS A 37 12.44 -8.89 3.37
CA LYS A 37 13.27 -7.83 2.79
C LYS A 37 13.29 -6.55 3.62
N LEU A 38 12.14 -6.13 4.16
CA LEU A 38 12.05 -4.95 5.02
C LEU A 38 12.84 -5.11 6.32
N ARG A 39 12.86 -6.31 6.92
CA ARG A 39 13.66 -6.58 8.12
C ARG A 39 15.15 -6.51 7.82
N GLU A 40 15.58 -7.14 6.73
CA GLU A 40 17.00 -7.24 6.38
C GLU A 40 17.58 -5.93 5.82
N GLU A 41 16.80 -5.16 5.06
CA GLU A 41 17.32 -4.04 4.26
C GLU A 41 16.76 -2.65 4.63
N ALA A 42 15.73 -2.59 5.47
CA ALA A 42 15.09 -1.33 5.85
C ALA A 42 14.85 -1.15 7.36
N GLY A 43 15.42 -2.02 8.19
CA GLY A 43 15.37 -1.89 9.64
C GLY A 43 13.98 -2.09 10.24
N LEU A 44 13.08 -2.80 9.55
CA LEU A 44 11.79 -3.16 10.12
C LEU A 44 11.99 -4.01 11.37
N SER A 45 11.51 -3.53 12.51
CA SER A 45 11.60 -4.27 13.77
C SER A 45 10.53 -5.37 13.85
N LEU A 46 10.75 -6.35 14.72
CA LEU A 46 9.74 -7.36 15.01
C LEU A 46 8.46 -6.73 15.60
N ALA A 47 8.62 -5.69 16.42
CA ALA A 47 7.50 -4.96 17.04
C ALA A 47 6.58 -4.32 16.00
N ASN A 48 7.15 -3.78 14.90
CA ASN A 48 6.38 -3.08 13.87
C ASN A 48 6.02 -3.99 12.68
N SER A 49 6.42 -5.26 12.71
CA SER A 49 6.22 -6.20 11.59
C SER A 49 4.73 -6.48 11.33
N LEU A 50 3.90 -6.46 12.37
CA LEU A 50 2.45 -6.66 12.22
C LEU A 50 1.81 -5.46 11.52
N ASP A 51 2.18 -4.24 11.91
CA ASP A 51 1.67 -3.00 11.32
C ASP A 51 2.04 -2.91 9.82
N ALA A 52 3.30 -3.23 9.50
CA ALA A 52 3.78 -3.31 8.13
C ALA A 52 2.96 -4.33 7.31
N ARG A 53 2.72 -5.51 7.88
CA ARG A 53 1.93 -6.57 7.22
C ARG A 53 0.50 -6.11 6.97
N LEU A 54 -0.16 -5.53 7.96
CA LEU A 54 -1.54 -5.06 7.85
C LEU A 54 -1.70 -4.03 6.74
N VAL A 55 -0.80 -3.03 6.68
CA VAL A 55 -0.88 -1.99 5.67
C VAL A 55 -0.56 -2.51 4.27
N LEU A 56 0.46 -3.35 4.11
CA LEU A 56 0.75 -3.95 2.81
C LEU A 56 -0.40 -4.86 2.34
N ASP A 57 -0.95 -5.68 3.23
CA ASP A 57 -2.06 -6.59 2.92
C ASP A 57 -3.30 -5.83 2.46
N GLU A 58 -3.59 -4.70 3.11
CA GLU A 58 -4.71 -3.82 2.79
C GLU A 58 -4.51 -3.10 1.46
N LEU A 59 -3.35 -2.48 1.22
CA LEU A 59 -3.09 -1.77 -0.03
C LEU A 59 -3.09 -2.72 -1.24
N ILE A 60 -2.46 -3.89 -1.10
CA ILE A 60 -2.44 -4.90 -2.16
C ILE A 60 -3.81 -5.53 -2.33
N GLY A 61 -4.54 -5.78 -1.24
CA GLY A 61 -5.93 -6.23 -1.28
C GLY A 61 -6.81 -5.27 -2.07
N ASN A 62 -6.66 -3.98 -1.85
CA ASN A 62 -7.39 -2.94 -2.60
C ASN A 62 -7.02 -2.92 -4.09
N ALA A 63 -5.73 -3.03 -4.41
CA ALA A 63 -5.27 -3.14 -5.79
C ALA A 63 -5.89 -4.35 -6.51
N ILE A 64 -6.00 -5.50 -5.84
CA ILE A 64 -6.58 -6.74 -6.41
C ILE A 64 -8.11 -6.65 -6.51
N ASP A 65 -8.78 -6.42 -5.39
CA ASP A 65 -10.23 -6.58 -5.26
C ASP A 65 -10.98 -5.37 -5.84
N HIS A 66 -10.42 -4.16 -5.73
CA HIS A 66 -11.06 -2.92 -6.20
C HIS A 66 -10.45 -2.37 -7.50
N GLY A 67 -9.12 -2.28 -7.59
CA GLY A 67 -8.44 -1.76 -8.78
C GLY A 67 -8.60 -2.70 -9.98
N ASN A 68 -8.08 -3.91 -9.85
CA ASN A 68 -8.15 -4.95 -10.86
C ASN A 68 -9.48 -5.71 -10.89
N LYS A 69 -10.36 -5.52 -9.88
CA LYS A 69 -11.68 -6.15 -9.79
C LYS A 69 -11.63 -7.69 -9.85
N GLY A 70 -10.58 -8.28 -9.29
CA GLY A 70 -10.35 -9.73 -9.30
C GLY A 70 -9.98 -10.32 -10.67
N ASP A 71 -9.62 -9.48 -11.65
CA ASP A 71 -9.17 -9.95 -12.97
C ASP A 71 -7.77 -10.57 -12.88
N VAL A 72 -7.72 -11.89 -12.95
CA VAL A 72 -6.49 -12.69 -12.82
C VAL A 72 -5.50 -12.50 -13.98
N SER A 73 -5.93 -11.89 -15.10
CA SER A 73 -5.02 -11.54 -16.20
C SER A 73 -4.21 -10.28 -15.94
N LYS A 74 -4.65 -9.47 -14.96
CA LYS A 74 -3.97 -8.26 -14.52
C LYS A 74 -2.97 -8.54 -13.41
N HIS A 75 -2.14 -7.55 -13.15
CA HIS A 75 -1.08 -7.61 -12.17
C HIS A 75 -1.16 -6.47 -11.17
N VAL A 76 -0.50 -6.69 -10.04
CA VAL A 76 -0.17 -5.64 -9.08
C VAL A 76 1.35 -5.48 -9.09
N THR A 77 1.81 -4.23 -9.13
CA THR A 77 3.22 -3.89 -9.00
C THR A 77 3.45 -3.26 -7.63
N VAL A 78 4.40 -3.82 -6.88
CA VAL A 78 4.79 -3.28 -5.58
C VAL A 78 6.28 -3.00 -5.58
N THR A 79 6.65 -1.81 -5.11
CA THR A 79 8.04 -1.42 -4.90
C THR A 79 8.24 -0.97 -3.46
N LEU A 80 9.28 -1.50 -2.83
CA LEU A 80 9.73 -1.16 -1.49
C LEU A 80 11.04 -0.40 -1.54
N TYR A 81 11.10 0.67 -0.77
CA TYR A 81 12.24 1.55 -0.68
C TYR A 81 12.73 1.62 0.76
N SER A 82 14.03 1.45 0.95
CA SER A 82 14.71 1.85 2.18
C SER A 82 15.03 3.35 2.09
N VAL A 83 14.59 4.13 3.07
CA VAL A 83 14.78 5.58 3.14
C VAL A 83 15.39 5.94 4.49
N ASP A 84 15.91 7.16 4.61
CA ASP A 84 16.37 7.63 5.91
C ASP A 84 15.22 7.64 6.94
N GLY A 85 15.45 7.04 8.11
CA GLY A 85 14.47 6.91 9.19
C GLY A 85 13.28 5.97 8.92
N GLY A 86 13.31 5.12 7.89
CA GLY A 86 12.24 4.14 7.65
C GLY A 86 12.19 3.52 6.26
N TRP A 87 10.97 3.27 5.77
CA TRP A 87 10.74 2.68 4.45
C TRP A 87 9.50 3.25 3.78
N VAL A 88 9.42 3.10 2.47
CA VAL A 88 8.26 3.51 1.66
C VAL A 88 7.80 2.31 0.84
N ALA A 89 6.49 2.14 0.72
CA ALA A 89 5.89 1.23 -0.25
C ALA A 89 5.07 2.00 -1.26
N THR A 90 5.15 1.56 -2.51
CA THR A 90 4.22 1.93 -3.56
C THR A 90 3.53 0.68 -4.09
N VAL A 91 2.22 0.70 -4.21
CA VAL A 91 1.38 -0.37 -4.78
C VAL A 91 0.63 0.21 -5.95
N GLU A 92 0.67 -0.44 -7.11
CA GLU A 92 0.00 0.02 -8.33
C GLU A 92 -0.75 -1.13 -9.02
N ASP A 93 -1.99 -0.85 -9.45
CA ASP A 93 -2.85 -1.78 -10.20
C ASP A 93 -3.03 -1.37 -11.67
N GLU A 94 -3.58 -2.27 -12.47
CA GLU A 94 -3.87 -2.08 -13.90
C GLU A 94 -5.36 -1.76 -14.14
N GLY A 95 -6.04 -1.28 -13.10
CA GLY A 95 -7.43 -0.86 -13.10
C GLY A 95 -7.67 0.48 -13.78
N GLY A 96 -8.91 0.95 -13.68
CA GLY A 96 -9.33 2.26 -14.20
C GLY A 96 -8.97 3.43 -13.28
N GLY A 97 -8.47 3.16 -12.07
CA GLY A 97 -8.30 4.16 -11.03
C GLY A 97 -9.63 4.61 -10.43
N PHE A 98 -9.59 5.69 -9.66
CA PHE A 98 -10.76 6.30 -9.04
C PHE A 98 -10.57 7.82 -8.92
N ASP A 99 -11.66 8.59 -8.97
CA ASP A 99 -11.60 10.03 -8.70
C ASP A 99 -11.58 10.27 -7.17
N PRO A 100 -10.57 10.98 -6.64
CA PRO A 100 -10.51 11.39 -5.24
C PRO A 100 -11.75 12.13 -4.74
N LYS A 101 -12.47 12.81 -5.64
CA LYS A 101 -13.71 13.53 -5.33
C LYS A 101 -14.84 12.56 -5.03
N ASP A 102 -14.89 11.42 -5.71
CA ASP A 102 -15.87 10.36 -5.47
C ASP A 102 -15.65 9.77 -4.08
N LEU A 103 -14.39 9.66 -3.67
CA LEU A 103 -14.01 9.27 -2.31
C LEU A 103 -14.58 10.21 -1.25
N LYS A 104 -14.65 11.54 -1.45
CA LYS A 104 -15.16 12.44 -0.40
C LYS A 104 -16.66 12.30 -0.17
N THR A 105 -17.43 12.04 -1.22
CA THR A 105 -18.86 11.71 -1.09
C THR A 105 -19.06 10.38 -0.38
N ASP A 106 -18.17 9.43 -0.64
CA ASP A 106 -18.19 8.14 0.03
C ASP A 106 -17.57 8.20 1.42
N PHE A 107 -16.61 9.04 1.81
CA PHE A 107 -16.04 8.99 3.18
C PHE A 107 -17.03 9.45 4.27
N ASP A 108 -18.00 10.31 3.93
CA ASP A 108 -19.13 10.66 4.80
C ASP A 108 -20.27 9.62 4.75
N ALA A 109 -20.31 8.77 3.71
CA ALA A 109 -21.31 7.71 3.49
C ALA A 109 -20.76 6.27 3.66
N ILE A 110 -19.44 6.13 3.84
CA ILE A 110 -18.68 4.94 4.17
C ILE A 110 -18.96 4.80 5.64
N GLU A 111 -20.11 4.19 5.87
CA GLU A 111 -20.37 3.43 7.06
C GLU A 111 -19.05 2.76 7.49
N LEU A 112 -18.55 3.12 8.69
CA LEU A 112 -17.43 2.44 9.36
C LEU A 112 -17.68 0.92 9.54
N THR A 113 -18.84 0.44 9.10
CA THR A 113 -19.32 -0.94 9.01
C THR A 113 -19.09 -1.61 7.65
N ALA A 114 -18.74 -0.87 6.57
CA ALA A 114 -18.35 -1.46 5.29
C ALA A 114 -16.90 -1.99 5.36
N PRO A 115 -16.60 -3.21 4.85
CA PRO A 115 -15.27 -3.80 4.92
C PRO A 115 -14.15 -2.92 4.33
N SER A 116 -14.46 -2.16 3.28
CA SER A 116 -13.52 -1.29 2.55
C SER A 116 -13.16 0.02 3.28
N GLY A 117 -14.01 0.50 4.19
CA GLY A 117 -13.77 1.76 4.92
C GLY A 117 -12.77 1.64 6.07
N ARG A 118 -12.70 0.45 6.68
CA ARG A 118 -11.80 0.18 7.81
C ARG A 118 -10.35 0.07 7.35
N GLY A 119 -10.14 -0.43 6.15
CA GLY A 119 -8.82 -0.65 5.57
C GLY A 119 -8.00 0.62 5.46
N LEU A 120 -8.52 1.64 4.79
CA LEU A 120 -7.80 2.92 4.65
C LEU A 120 -7.59 3.63 5.99
N ALA A 121 -8.55 3.52 6.92
CA ALA A 121 -8.36 4.02 8.28
C ALA A 121 -7.23 3.29 9.02
N LEU A 122 -7.08 1.97 8.86
CA LEU A 122 -5.92 1.22 9.39
C LEU A 122 -4.62 1.72 8.77
N VAL A 123 -4.59 1.92 7.45
CA VAL A 123 -3.41 2.46 6.76
C VAL A 123 -3.03 3.83 7.31
N GLU A 124 -3.99 4.73 7.52
CA GLU A 124 -3.73 6.05 8.10
C GLU A 124 -3.30 6.03 9.57
N MET A 125 -3.71 5.03 10.34
CA MET A 125 -3.27 4.86 11.74
C MET A 125 -1.83 4.38 11.86
N TYR A 126 -1.38 3.49 10.97
CA TYR A 126 -0.07 2.84 11.09
C TYR A 126 1.02 3.43 10.20
N ALA A 127 0.66 4.09 9.10
CA ALA A 127 1.61 4.73 8.20
C ALA A 127 1.70 6.25 8.42
N LYS A 128 2.86 6.84 8.13
CA LYS A 128 3.10 8.29 8.06
C LYS A 128 2.54 8.87 6.76
N GLY A 129 1.23 8.75 6.59
CA GLY A 129 0.48 9.29 5.47
C GLY A 129 0.30 8.31 4.30
N LEU A 130 -0.77 8.57 3.55
CA LEU A 130 -1.19 7.84 2.37
C LEU A 130 -1.35 8.83 1.20
N THR A 131 -0.69 8.55 0.09
CA THR A 131 -0.77 9.35 -1.15
C THR A 131 -1.19 8.47 -2.30
N PHE A 132 -2.29 8.80 -2.97
CA PHE A 132 -2.67 8.15 -4.22
C PHE A 132 -2.05 8.88 -5.43
N PHE A 133 -1.75 8.14 -6.49
CA PHE A 133 -1.15 8.66 -7.72
C PHE A 133 -1.69 7.97 -8.99
N ASN A 134 -1.31 8.45 -10.18
CA ASN A 134 -1.69 7.89 -11.49
C ASN A 134 -3.20 7.70 -11.66
N GLY A 135 -3.99 8.70 -11.24
CA GLY A 135 -5.45 8.65 -11.31
C GLY A 135 -6.09 7.68 -10.31
N GLY A 136 -5.44 7.43 -9.17
CA GLY A 136 -5.95 6.53 -8.12
C GLY A 136 -5.56 5.07 -8.29
N ARG A 137 -4.79 4.72 -9.33
CA ARG A 137 -4.27 3.36 -9.55
C ARG A 137 -3.06 3.02 -8.68
N GLY A 138 -2.41 4.05 -8.16
CA GLY A 138 -1.24 3.92 -7.31
C GLY A 138 -1.51 4.41 -5.90
N ALA A 139 -0.98 3.73 -4.90
CA ALA A 139 -0.95 4.16 -3.51
C ALA A 139 0.49 4.14 -2.98
N CYS A 140 0.85 5.16 -2.20
CA CYS A 140 2.17 5.34 -1.60
C CYS A 140 2.04 5.61 -0.10
N VAL A 141 2.78 4.86 0.71
CA VAL A 141 2.81 5.00 2.18
C VAL A 141 4.23 5.02 2.69
N ARG A 142 4.46 5.79 3.75
CA ARG A 142 5.75 5.84 4.46
C ARG A 142 5.61 5.23 5.84
N PHE A 143 6.60 4.45 6.23
CA PHE A 143 6.76 3.96 7.59
C PHE A 143 8.01 4.55 8.22
N SER A 144 7.97 4.69 9.54
CA SER A 144 9.12 5.10 10.33
C SER A 144 9.65 3.91 11.10
N THR A 145 10.97 3.85 11.27
CA THR A 145 11.62 2.91 12.18
C THR A 145 11.47 3.33 13.65
N GLU A 146 11.16 4.59 13.92
CA GLU A 146 10.88 5.12 15.25
C GLU A 146 9.46 4.73 15.71
N GLN A 147 9.32 4.33 16.98
CA GLN A 147 8.04 3.97 17.56
C GLN A 147 7.10 5.18 17.64
N HIS A 148 5.81 4.96 17.42
CA HIS A 148 4.79 5.90 17.87
C HIS A 148 4.77 5.81 19.41
N VAL A 149 5.42 6.78 20.06
CA VAL A 149 5.32 7.01 21.51
C VAL A 149 4.12 7.88 21.80
#